data_AF-A0A931WTS7-F1
#
_entry.id   AF-A0A931WTS7-F1
#
_cell.length_a   1.000
_cell.length_b   1.000
_cell.length_c   1.000
_cell.angle_alpha   90.00
_cell.angle_beta   90.00
_cell.angle_gamma   90.00
#
_symmetry.space_group_name_H-M   'P 1'
#
loop_
_entity.id
_entity.type
_entity.pdbx_description
1 polymer ?
#
loop_
_entity_poly.entity_id
_entity_poly.type
_entity_poly.pdbx_seq_one_letter_code
_entity_poly.pdbx_strand_id
1 'polypeptide(L)'
;MTFWTGSFRHSASGSRRGRTLFDEKYDVVVVGAGHAGCEAAHASARMGLNTALYTMNADLIAQMSCNPAVGGIAKGHLVREIDALGGVMGRAADEAGIQFRLLNTSRGPAVWSPRCQADKAEYRNVMRRILERTPNLFIKQAEVIEILLDAGRVVGIELLDGRRVSTQAVVLTTGTFLNGLIHIGEKRFTAGRNGEPASIPLADCIRNLGFEWGRLKTGTPPRLDRRTIDFSAFEPQHGDPDPTPFSFRTARRLENKICCYITHTNEAIHSIIRRNMKRSPLYSGQIQGIGPRYCPSIEDKVVKFQDKDRHQIVLEPEGVDTHEIYVNGMSTSLPIDVQREILGGMKGLETAEM
;
A
#
# COMPACT_ATOMS: atom_id res chain seq x y z
N MET A 1 -25.68 -3.36 -26.60
CA MET A 1 -25.39 -1.96 -27.01
C MET A 1 -26.73 -1.25 -27.03
N THR A 2 -27.07 -0.61 -25.92
CA THR A 2 -28.35 0.09 -25.76
C THR A 2 -28.02 1.37 -25.02
N PHE A 3 -27.98 2.48 -25.76
CA PHE A 3 -27.74 3.81 -25.21
C PHE A 3 -29.02 4.29 -24.55
N TRP A 4 -28.95 4.65 -23.27
CA TRP A 4 -30.00 5.40 -22.59
C TRP A 4 -29.45 6.79 -22.29
N THR A 5 -29.77 7.75 -23.15
CA THR A 5 -29.56 9.18 -22.91
C THR A 5 -30.73 9.69 -22.08
N GLY A 6 -30.54 9.78 -20.76
CA GLY A 6 -31.53 10.32 -19.81
C GLY A 6 -31.06 11.66 -19.23
N SER A 7 -31.75 12.73 -19.60
CA SER A 7 -31.62 14.07 -19.02
C SER A 7 -32.03 14.07 -17.54
N PHE A 8 -31.12 14.49 -16.65
CA PHE A 8 -31.44 14.76 -15.25
C PHE A 8 -32.18 16.09 -15.13
N ARG A 9 -33.49 16.05 -14.87
CA ARG A 9 -34.24 17.18 -14.33
C ARG A 9 -34.39 17.00 -12.82
N HIS A 10 -33.97 18.01 -12.07
CA HIS A 10 -34.32 18.15 -10.65
C HIS A 10 -35.85 18.29 -10.52
N SER A 11 -36.47 17.45 -9.70
CA SER A 11 -37.79 17.75 -9.13
C SER A 11 -37.70 17.66 -7.61
N ALA A 12 -38.12 18.74 -6.96
CA ALA A 12 -38.37 18.80 -5.53
C ALA A 12 -39.89 18.74 -5.32
N SER A 13 -40.37 17.81 -4.49
CA SER A 13 -41.45 18.03 -3.50
C SER A 13 -41.99 16.71 -2.90
N GLY A 14 -42.16 16.69 -1.56
CA GLY A 14 -43.35 16.09 -0.92
C GLY A 14 -43.25 14.74 -0.16
N SER A 15 -42.90 14.81 1.14
CA SER A 15 -43.49 14.12 2.35
C SER A 15 -44.43 12.89 2.14
N ARG A 16 -44.43 11.76 2.89
CA ARG A 16 -44.19 11.48 4.33
C ARG A 16 -44.25 9.94 4.60
N ARG A 17 -43.39 9.47 5.53
CA ARG A 17 -43.51 8.33 6.50
C ARG A 17 -43.33 6.85 6.08
N GLY A 18 -42.24 6.26 6.60
CA GLY A 18 -42.13 4.84 7.01
C GLY A 18 -40.70 4.44 7.38
N ARG A 19 -40.43 4.11 8.66
CA ARG A 19 -39.24 3.44 9.27
C ARG A 19 -38.35 2.67 8.25
N THR A 20 -37.03 2.79 8.14
CA THR A 20 -35.90 3.37 8.90
C THR A 20 -34.95 4.03 7.89
N LEU A 21 -34.50 5.27 8.11
CA LEU A 21 -33.65 6.01 7.15
C LEU A 21 -32.27 5.36 6.90
N PHE A 22 -31.85 4.46 7.79
CA PHE A 22 -30.56 3.78 7.79
C PHE A 22 -30.74 2.35 8.30
N ASP A 23 -30.04 1.41 7.67
CA ASP A 23 -30.04 -0.03 7.98
C ASP A 23 -29.09 -0.38 9.13
N GLU A 24 -28.01 0.38 9.28
CA GLU A 24 -27.01 0.20 10.34
C GLU A 24 -26.66 1.55 11.01
N LYS A 25 -26.10 1.53 12.22
CA LYS A 25 -25.69 2.72 12.96
C LYS A 25 -24.37 2.49 13.70
N TYR A 26 -23.42 3.40 13.49
CA TYR A 26 -22.14 3.47 14.18
C TYR A 26 -21.85 4.91 14.62
N ASP A 27 -20.95 5.10 15.57
CA ASP A 27 -20.46 6.43 15.95
C ASP A 27 -19.44 6.92 14.92
N VAL A 28 -18.56 6.01 14.48
CA VAL A 28 -17.51 6.26 13.48
C VAL A 28 -17.54 5.18 12.41
N VAL A 29 -17.43 5.61 11.16
CA VAL A 29 -17.23 4.74 10.00
C VAL A 29 -15.87 5.01 9.38
N VAL A 30 -15.05 3.97 9.26
CA VAL A 30 -13.77 4.03 8.57
C VAL A 30 -13.90 3.33 7.22
N VAL A 31 -13.56 4.03 6.14
CA VAL A 31 -13.66 3.52 4.77
C VAL A 31 -12.27 3.16 4.24
N GLY A 32 -12.07 1.88 3.97
CA GLY A 32 -10.82 1.29 3.51
C GLY A 32 -10.03 0.63 4.64
N ALA A 33 -9.81 -0.68 4.56
CA ALA A 33 -8.98 -1.41 5.53
C ALA A 33 -7.49 -1.44 5.15
N GLY A 34 -6.95 -0.30 4.69
CA GLY A 34 -5.50 -0.13 4.52
C GLY A 34 -4.81 0.14 5.85
N HIS A 35 -3.48 0.35 5.84
CA HIS A 35 -2.69 0.65 7.04
C HIS A 35 -3.29 1.79 7.89
N ALA A 36 -3.66 2.90 7.26
CA ALA A 36 -4.27 4.04 7.95
C ALA A 36 -5.65 3.70 8.52
N GLY A 37 -6.49 2.98 7.77
CA GLY A 37 -7.82 2.59 8.23
C GLY A 37 -7.79 1.62 9.40
N CYS A 38 -6.82 0.71 9.42
CA CYS A 38 -6.62 -0.21 10.55
C CYS A 38 -6.32 0.56 11.85
N GLU A 39 -5.39 1.52 11.83
CA GLU A 39 -5.06 2.34 12.99
C GLU A 39 -6.24 3.26 13.39
N ALA A 40 -6.89 3.91 12.42
CA ALA A 40 -8.02 4.80 12.69
C ALA A 40 -9.21 4.04 13.33
N ALA A 41 -9.52 2.85 12.82
CA ALA A 41 -10.61 2.02 13.33
C ALA A 41 -10.27 1.46 14.72
N HIS A 42 -9.04 0.97 14.91
CA HIS A 42 -8.57 0.48 16.21
C HIS A 42 -8.58 1.59 17.26
N ALA A 43 -8.08 2.79 16.92
CA ALA A 43 -8.06 3.94 17.82
C ALA A 43 -9.48 4.36 18.24
N SER A 44 -10.38 4.54 17.27
CA SER A 44 -11.78 4.94 17.52
C SER A 44 -12.50 3.94 18.43
N ALA A 45 -12.36 2.64 18.14
CA ALA A 45 -12.97 1.58 18.93
C ALA A 45 -12.41 1.51 20.36
N ARG A 46 -11.09 1.69 20.52
CA ARG A 46 -10.42 1.74 21.83
C ARG A 46 -10.76 2.97 22.66
N MET A 47 -11.23 4.05 22.03
CA MET A 47 -11.79 5.21 22.72
C MET A 47 -13.24 4.97 23.21
N GLY A 48 -13.80 3.77 22.96
CA GLY A 48 -15.14 3.39 23.39
C GLY A 48 -16.25 3.68 22.38
N LEU A 49 -15.89 4.10 21.16
CA LEU A 49 -16.86 4.42 20.10
C LEU A 49 -17.23 3.17 19.31
N ASN A 50 -18.53 2.98 19.04
CA ASN A 50 -19.01 1.92 18.16
C ASN A 50 -18.54 2.21 16.72
N THR A 51 -17.58 1.42 16.22
CA THR A 51 -16.83 1.72 15.00
C THR A 51 -17.02 0.64 13.95
N ALA A 52 -17.35 1.03 12.72
CA ALA A 52 -17.35 0.10 11.58
C ALA A 52 -16.16 0.38 10.64
N LEU A 53 -15.43 -0.67 10.27
CA LEU A 53 -14.39 -0.63 9.24
C LEU A 53 -14.90 -1.31 7.98
N TYR A 54 -15.21 -0.51 6.95
CA TYR A 54 -15.66 -0.98 5.65
C TYR A 54 -14.48 -1.23 4.70
N THR A 55 -14.51 -2.35 4.00
CA THR A 55 -13.51 -2.71 2.98
C THR A 55 -14.16 -3.48 1.84
N MET A 56 -13.63 -3.35 0.62
CA MET A 56 -14.12 -4.13 -0.53
C MET A 56 -13.78 -5.62 -0.42
N ASN A 57 -12.68 -5.94 0.28
CA ASN A 57 -12.25 -7.31 0.53
C ASN A 57 -11.66 -7.43 1.95
N ALA A 58 -12.30 -8.23 2.80
CA ALA A 58 -11.89 -8.48 4.18
C ALA A 58 -10.65 -9.40 4.28
N ASP A 59 -10.36 -10.17 3.24
CA ASP A 59 -9.17 -11.01 3.18
C ASP A 59 -7.91 -10.22 2.81
N LEU A 60 -8.03 -8.93 2.45
CA LEU A 60 -6.92 -8.05 2.05
C LEU A 60 -6.69 -6.87 3.03
N ILE A 61 -7.12 -7.02 4.28
CA ILE A 61 -6.90 -6.05 5.36
C ILE A 61 -5.39 -5.81 5.57
N ALA A 62 -4.98 -4.54 5.57
CA ALA A 62 -3.58 -4.13 5.71
C ALA A 62 -2.61 -4.85 4.75
N GLN A 63 -3.07 -5.20 3.55
CA GLN A 63 -2.24 -5.77 2.51
C GLN A 63 -1.03 -4.86 2.21
N MET A 64 0.18 -5.43 2.29
CA MET A 64 1.43 -4.78 1.89
C MET A 64 1.58 -4.79 0.36
N SER A 65 0.96 -3.83 -0.31
CA SER A 65 0.92 -3.76 -1.79
C SER A 65 2.27 -3.45 -2.45
N CYS A 66 3.23 -2.93 -1.69
CA CYS A 66 4.55 -2.51 -2.18
C CYS A 66 5.63 -3.36 -1.51
N ASN A 67 6.58 -2.74 -0.80
CA ASN A 67 7.69 -3.44 -0.15
C ASN A 67 7.20 -4.37 0.98
N PRO A 68 7.77 -5.59 1.13
CA PRO A 68 7.53 -6.48 2.27
C PRO A 68 8.22 -6.01 3.55
N ALA A 69 8.22 -4.71 3.87
CA ALA A 69 8.94 -4.18 5.03
C ALA A 69 8.18 -3.11 5.80
N VAL A 70 8.44 -3.06 7.11
CA VAL A 70 8.01 -2.00 8.02
C VAL A 70 9.25 -1.25 8.53
N GLY A 71 9.13 0.06 8.70
CA GLY A 71 10.23 0.89 9.20
C GLY A 71 11.22 1.32 8.11
N GLY A 72 12.47 1.56 8.52
CA GLY A 72 13.49 2.28 7.74
C GLY A 72 13.72 3.70 8.26
N ILE A 73 14.72 4.43 7.75
CA ILE A 73 15.28 5.67 8.35
C ILE A 73 14.25 6.54 9.10
N ALA A 74 13.28 7.17 8.43
CA ALA A 74 12.24 7.96 9.10
C ALA A 74 11.06 7.09 9.57
N LYS A 75 10.69 6.09 8.78
CA LYS A 75 9.51 5.24 9.02
C LYS A 75 9.60 4.45 10.33
N GLY A 76 10.79 4.01 10.73
CA GLY A 76 10.99 3.26 11.97
C GLY A 76 10.65 4.08 13.19
N HIS A 77 11.02 5.37 13.21
CA HIS A 77 10.61 6.31 14.25
C HIS A 77 9.08 6.44 14.32
N LEU A 78 8.43 6.68 13.16
CA LEU A 78 6.97 6.80 13.10
C LEU A 78 6.24 5.55 13.60
N VAL A 79 6.76 4.35 13.30
CA VAL A 79 6.16 3.11 13.80
C VAL A 79 6.27 3.01 15.32
N ARG A 80 7.40 3.42 15.91
CA ARG A 80 7.56 3.47 17.37
C ARG A 80 6.65 4.52 18.01
N GLU A 81 6.46 5.67 17.37
CA GLU A 81 5.52 6.70 17.83
C GLU A 81 4.06 6.20 17.78
N ILE A 82 3.66 5.55 16.69
CA ILE A 82 2.34 4.88 16.59
C ILE A 82 2.16 3.88 17.73
N ASP A 83 3.18 3.07 18.01
CA ASP A 83 3.11 2.10 19.11
C ASP A 83 3.00 2.77 20.48
N ALA A 84 3.75 3.85 20.72
CA ALA A 84 3.71 4.62 21.96
C ALA A 84 2.32 5.26 22.20
N LEU A 85 1.64 5.68 21.13
CA LEU A 85 0.25 6.16 21.17
C LEU A 85 -0.78 5.03 21.33
N GLY A 86 -0.33 3.77 21.34
CA GLY A 86 -1.16 2.60 21.55
C GLY A 86 -1.70 1.96 20.26
N GLY A 87 -1.21 2.37 19.09
CA GLY A 87 -1.52 1.78 17.79
C GLY A 87 -1.03 0.33 17.65
N VAL A 88 -1.21 -0.27 16.47
CA VAL A 88 -1.04 -1.73 16.29
C VAL A 88 0.10 -2.11 15.34
N MET A 89 0.56 -1.19 14.49
CA MET A 89 1.59 -1.44 13.47
C MET A 89 2.89 -2.00 14.05
N GLY A 90 3.38 -1.46 15.16
CA GLY A 90 4.60 -1.95 15.82
C GLY A 90 4.48 -3.41 16.27
N ARG A 91 3.35 -3.76 16.89
CA ARG A 91 3.07 -5.15 17.31
C ARG A 91 2.90 -6.08 16.13
N ALA A 92 2.21 -5.64 15.08
CA ALA A 92 2.02 -6.43 13.87
C ALA A 92 3.36 -6.69 13.15
N ALA A 93 4.24 -5.68 13.10
CA ALA A 93 5.58 -5.79 12.52
C ALA A 93 6.50 -6.73 13.32
N ASP A 94 6.44 -6.68 14.64
CA ASP A 94 7.17 -7.62 15.52
C ASP A 94 6.62 -9.04 15.42
N GLU A 95 5.32 -9.17 15.15
CA GLU A 95 4.69 -10.49 15.09
C GLU A 95 4.98 -11.22 13.77
N ALA A 96 4.81 -10.51 12.65
CA ALA A 96 5.01 -11.02 11.30
C ALA A 96 6.42 -10.80 10.74
N GLY A 97 7.32 -10.18 11.52
CA GLY A 97 8.68 -9.91 11.08
C GLY A 97 9.50 -11.18 10.91
N ILE A 98 10.26 -11.23 9.81
CA ILE A 98 11.08 -12.38 9.39
C ILE A 98 12.56 -12.03 9.22
N GLN A 99 12.89 -10.74 9.27
CA GLN A 99 14.26 -10.24 9.41
C GLN A 99 14.21 -8.85 10.06
N PHE A 100 15.06 -8.56 11.04
CA PHE A 100 15.10 -7.30 11.77
C PHE A 100 16.48 -6.68 11.69
N ARG A 101 16.53 -5.37 11.46
CA ARG A 101 17.77 -4.58 11.41
C ARG A 101 17.56 -3.21 12.03
N LEU A 102 18.55 -2.73 12.77
CA LEU A 102 18.67 -1.37 13.25
C LEU A 102 19.60 -0.61 12.30
N LEU A 103 19.05 0.39 11.60
CA LEU A 103 19.79 1.15 10.61
C LEU A 103 20.63 2.24 11.28
N ASN A 104 21.72 2.64 10.62
CA ASN A 104 22.65 3.71 11.04
C ASN A 104 23.31 3.50 12.41
N THR A 105 23.52 2.25 12.82
CA THR A 105 24.18 1.89 14.10
C THR A 105 25.63 2.34 14.21
N SER A 106 26.29 2.63 13.08
CA SER A 106 27.65 3.23 13.05
C SER A 106 27.67 4.72 13.45
N ARG A 107 26.51 5.34 13.64
CA ARG A 107 26.34 6.74 14.08
C ARG A 107 25.69 6.78 15.46
N GLY A 108 25.51 7.97 16.03
CA GLY A 108 24.89 8.13 17.35
C GLY A 108 23.43 7.65 17.41
N PRO A 109 22.91 7.29 18.60
CA PRO A 109 21.55 6.74 18.77
C PRO A 109 20.41 7.59 18.23
N ALA A 110 20.60 8.91 18.13
CA ALA A 110 19.62 9.85 17.60
C ALA A 110 19.23 9.60 16.13
N VAL A 111 20.01 8.82 15.37
CA VAL A 111 19.71 8.48 13.97
C VAL A 111 19.46 7.00 13.75
N TRP A 112 19.41 6.21 14.83
CA TRP A 112 19.09 4.78 14.76
C TRP A 112 17.63 4.59 14.42
N SER A 113 17.33 3.66 13.51
CA SER A 113 15.95 3.43 13.10
C SER A 113 15.67 1.97 12.80
N PRO A 114 14.64 1.37 13.43
CA PRO A 114 14.31 -0.02 13.20
C PRO A 114 13.70 -0.22 11.80
N ARG A 115 14.03 -1.37 11.21
CA ARG A 115 13.46 -1.88 9.95
C ARG A 115 13.26 -3.38 10.10
N CYS A 116 12.10 -3.90 9.73
CA CYS A 116 11.95 -5.34 9.51
C CYS A 116 11.50 -5.65 8.08
N GLN A 117 11.93 -6.80 7.58
CA GLN A 117 11.15 -7.53 6.58
C GLN A 117 10.00 -8.22 7.30
N ALA A 118 8.82 -8.15 6.71
CA ALA A 118 7.62 -8.80 7.20
C ALA A 118 7.19 -9.87 6.18
N ASP A 119 6.75 -11.01 6.70
CA ASP A 119 5.94 -11.92 5.90
C ASP A 119 4.61 -11.22 5.60
N LYS A 120 4.34 -10.96 4.32
CA LYS A 120 3.16 -10.17 3.92
C LYS A 120 1.85 -10.88 4.25
N ALA A 121 1.81 -12.19 4.09
CA ALA A 121 0.61 -12.97 4.38
C ALA A 121 0.36 -12.97 5.89
N GLU A 122 1.40 -13.21 6.68
CA GLU A 122 1.27 -13.21 8.13
C GLU A 122 0.98 -11.81 8.69
N TYR A 123 1.57 -10.73 8.15
CA TYR A 123 1.28 -9.37 8.60
C TYR A 123 -0.20 -9.03 8.46
N ARG A 124 -0.80 -9.44 7.34
CA ARG A 124 -2.24 -9.32 7.10
C ARG A 124 -3.07 -10.14 8.08
N ASN A 125 -2.69 -11.40 8.32
CA ASN A 125 -3.36 -12.27 9.28
C ASN A 125 -3.31 -11.70 10.70
N VAL A 126 -2.14 -11.23 11.13
CA VAL A 126 -1.93 -10.59 12.42
C VAL A 126 -2.80 -9.34 12.55
N MET A 127 -2.78 -8.46 11.55
CA MET A 127 -3.56 -7.22 11.59
C MET A 127 -5.05 -7.52 11.68
N ARG A 128 -5.56 -8.42 10.83
CA ARG A 128 -6.95 -8.87 10.88
C ARG A 128 -7.31 -9.42 12.26
N ARG A 129 -6.50 -10.32 12.80
CA ARG A 129 -6.71 -10.91 14.14
C ARG A 129 -6.74 -9.87 15.26
N ILE A 130 -5.88 -8.85 15.19
CA ILE A 130 -5.88 -7.75 16.17
C ILE A 130 -7.19 -6.96 16.08
N LEU A 131 -7.63 -6.60 14.86
CA LEU A 131 -8.84 -5.82 14.65
C LEU A 131 -10.11 -6.59 15.03
N GLU A 132 -10.23 -7.87 14.63
CA GLU A 132 -11.37 -8.74 14.98
C GLU A 132 -11.51 -8.95 16.50
N ARG A 133 -10.41 -8.84 17.25
CA ARG A 133 -10.40 -8.95 18.72
C ARG A 133 -10.55 -7.60 19.42
N THR A 134 -10.63 -6.49 18.68
CA THR A 134 -10.78 -5.16 19.28
C THR A 134 -12.26 -4.95 19.64
N PRO A 135 -12.62 -4.74 20.93
CA PRO A 135 -13.98 -4.44 21.31
C PRO A 135 -14.51 -3.19 20.62
N ASN A 136 -15.81 -3.14 20.32
CA ASN A 136 -16.49 -2.05 19.61
C ASN A 136 -16.06 -1.83 18.15
N LEU A 137 -15.23 -2.71 17.58
CA LEU A 137 -14.84 -2.65 16.17
C LEU A 137 -15.53 -3.74 15.35
N PHE A 138 -16.22 -3.34 14.30
CA PHE A 138 -16.95 -4.23 13.39
C PHE A 138 -16.37 -4.14 11.98
N ILE A 139 -15.82 -5.23 11.48
CA ILE A 139 -15.30 -5.31 10.11
C ILE A 139 -16.46 -5.67 9.16
N LYS A 140 -16.61 -4.90 8.08
CA LYS A 140 -17.70 -5.04 7.11
C LYS A 140 -17.14 -5.10 5.69
N GLN A 141 -17.49 -6.15 4.96
CA GLN A 141 -17.16 -6.25 3.55
C GLN A 141 -18.27 -5.62 2.71
N ALA A 142 -18.03 -4.42 2.19
CA ALA A 142 -18.90 -3.74 1.23
C ALA A 142 -18.13 -2.58 0.57
N GLU A 143 -18.53 -2.20 -0.65
CA GLU A 143 -18.07 -0.97 -1.28
C GLU A 143 -18.93 0.20 -0.82
N VAL A 144 -18.28 1.25 -0.30
CA VAL A 144 -18.93 2.52 0.02
C VAL A 144 -18.92 3.37 -1.25
N ILE A 145 -20.08 3.89 -1.65
CA ILE A 145 -20.24 4.64 -2.90
C ILE A 145 -20.56 6.12 -2.69
N GLU A 146 -21.12 6.50 -1.54
CA GLU A 146 -21.53 7.87 -1.26
C GLU A 146 -21.37 8.23 0.22
N ILE A 147 -21.05 9.50 0.48
CA ILE A 147 -21.07 10.12 1.81
C ILE A 147 -22.34 10.97 1.89
N LEU A 148 -23.21 10.65 2.84
CA LEU A 148 -24.49 11.32 3.02
C LEU A 148 -24.30 12.54 3.92
N LEU A 149 -24.68 13.71 3.40
CA LEU A 149 -24.57 14.99 4.11
C LEU A 149 -25.95 15.61 4.36
N ASP A 150 -26.11 16.23 5.52
CA ASP A 150 -27.23 17.12 5.85
C ASP A 150 -26.67 18.47 6.30
N ALA A 151 -27.03 19.54 5.59
CA ALA A 151 -26.52 20.90 5.82
C ALA A 151 -24.99 20.97 6.00
N GLY A 152 -24.24 20.19 5.20
CA GLY A 152 -22.77 20.13 5.25
C GLY A 152 -22.19 19.24 6.36
N ARG A 153 -23.01 18.59 7.18
CA ARG A 153 -22.59 17.64 8.21
C ARG A 153 -22.79 16.20 7.74
N VAL A 154 -21.83 15.33 8.02
CA VAL A 154 -21.97 13.89 7.78
C VAL A 154 -23.10 13.31 8.63
N VAL A 155 -24.02 12.58 7.98
CA VAL A 155 -25.10 11.83 8.62
C VAL A 155 -25.05 10.32 8.34
N GLY A 156 -24.26 9.91 7.34
CA GLY A 156 -24.16 8.52 6.95
C GLY A 156 -23.28 8.25 5.74
N ILE A 157 -23.29 7.01 5.29
CA ILE A 157 -22.75 6.56 4.00
C ILE A 157 -23.78 5.67 3.28
N GLU A 158 -23.67 5.57 1.96
CA GLU A 158 -24.40 4.59 1.14
C GLU A 158 -23.45 3.54 0.58
N LEU A 159 -23.88 2.28 0.64
CA LEU A 159 -23.15 1.12 0.13
C LEU A 159 -23.64 0.77 -1.28
N LEU A 160 -22.79 0.10 -2.06
CA LEU A 160 -23.12 -0.32 -3.43
C LEU A 160 -24.37 -1.21 -3.50
N ASP A 161 -24.65 -1.98 -2.45
CA ASP A 161 -25.83 -2.85 -2.35
C ASP A 161 -27.12 -2.13 -1.94
N GLY A 162 -27.08 -0.79 -1.84
CA GLY A 162 -28.21 0.07 -1.54
C GLY A 162 -28.46 0.31 -0.04
N ARG A 163 -27.72 -0.38 0.85
CA ARG A 163 -27.85 -0.13 2.29
C ARG A 163 -27.27 1.24 2.67
N ARG A 164 -27.88 1.84 3.69
CA ARG A 164 -27.44 3.12 4.28
C ARG A 164 -27.01 2.93 5.72
N VAL A 165 -25.88 3.52 6.07
CA VAL A 165 -25.28 3.40 7.40
C VAL A 165 -25.24 4.77 8.04
N SER A 166 -25.92 4.96 9.17
CA SER A 166 -25.86 6.20 9.92
C SER A 166 -24.55 6.31 10.67
N THR A 167 -23.91 7.47 10.62
CA THR A 167 -22.71 7.78 11.39
C THR A 167 -22.57 9.27 11.66
N GLN A 168 -21.85 9.61 12.74
CA GLN A 168 -21.53 11.00 13.07
C GLN A 168 -20.19 11.46 12.47
N ALA A 169 -19.31 10.50 12.15
CA ALA A 169 -18.01 10.76 11.55
C ALA A 169 -17.64 9.69 10.52
N VAL A 170 -16.94 10.10 9.47
CA VAL A 170 -16.36 9.21 8.46
C VAL A 170 -14.87 9.50 8.32
N VAL A 171 -14.04 8.46 8.37
CA VAL A 171 -12.61 8.53 8.09
C VAL A 171 -12.33 7.83 6.75
N LEU A 172 -11.90 8.58 5.74
CA LEU A 172 -11.59 8.05 4.42
C LEU A 172 -10.12 7.65 4.31
N THR A 173 -9.85 6.37 4.07
CA THR A 173 -8.50 5.80 3.93
C THR A 173 -8.40 4.90 2.71
N THR A 174 -8.89 5.43 1.59
CA THR A 174 -9.11 4.73 0.31
C THR A 174 -7.83 4.33 -0.43
N GLY A 175 -6.65 4.73 0.06
CA GLY A 175 -5.36 4.36 -0.53
C GLY A 175 -5.26 4.73 -2.01
N THR A 176 -4.94 3.74 -2.86
CA THR A 176 -4.79 3.91 -4.30
C THR A 176 -6.07 3.62 -5.10
N PHE A 177 -7.23 3.44 -4.43
CA PHE A 177 -8.44 2.93 -5.07
C PHE A 177 -9.30 4.00 -5.74
N LEU A 178 -9.32 5.24 -5.24
CA LEU A 178 -10.16 6.30 -5.80
C LEU A 178 -9.73 6.61 -7.24
N ASN A 179 -10.55 6.20 -8.20
CA ASN A 179 -10.27 6.35 -9.64
C ASN A 179 -8.82 5.93 -10.00
N GLY A 180 -8.42 4.78 -9.44
CA GLY A 180 -7.11 4.17 -9.63
C GLY A 180 -6.87 3.74 -11.08
N LEU A 181 -5.65 3.97 -11.56
CA LEU A 181 -5.23 3.64 -12.92
C LEU A 181 -3.84 3.03 -12.88
N ILE A 182 -3.71 1.80 -13.40
CA ILE A 182 -2.43 1.11 -13.54
C ILE A 182 -1.82 1.44 -14.89
N HIS A 183 -0.50 1.61 -14.92
CA HIS A 183 0.30 1.85 -16.11
C HIS A 183 1.44 0.83 -16.20
N ILE A 184 1.51 0.13 -17.33
CA ILE A 184 2.59 -0.82 -17.65
C ILE A 184 3.01 -0.56 -19.09
N GLY A 185 4.07 0.22 -19.27
CA GLY A 185 4.42 0.78 -20.56
C GLY A 185 3.24 1.54 -21.15
N GLU A 186 2.97 1.29 -22.43
CA GLU A 186 1.89 1.90 -23.19
C GLU A 186 0.49 1.44 -22.72
N LYS A 187 0.41 0.32 -21.99
CA LYS A 187 -0.87 -0.22 -21.48
C LYS A 187 -1.31 0.53 -20.23
N ARG A 188 -2.62 0.81 -20.16
CA ARG A 188 -3.29 1.34 -18.97
C ARG A 188 -4.64 0.67 -18.75
N PHE A 189 -5.01 0.47 -17.49
CA PHE A 189 -6.31 -0.08 -17.13
C PHE A 189 -6.72 0.35 -15.72
N THR A 190 -8.02 0.46 -15.50
CA THR A 190 -8.61 0.91 -14.23
C THR A 190 -8.50 -0.17 -13.17
N ALA A 191 -7.86 0.17 -12.05
CA ALA A 191 -7.68 -0.71 -10.91
C ALA A 191 -7.15 0.07 -9.70
N GLY A 192 -7.55 -0.31 -8.49
CA GLY A 192 -7.00 0.26 -7.26
C GLY A 192 -5.62 -0.32 -6.95
N ARG A 193 -5.49 -1.64 -7.14
CA ARG A 193 -4.24 -2.40 -7.12
C ARG A 193 -4.32 -3.50 -8.19
N ASN A 194 -3.21 -4.14 -8.52
CA ASN A 194 -3.26 -5.23 -9.49
C ASN A 194 -4.21 -6.35 -9.00
N GLY A 195 -5.19 -6.72 -9.82
CA GLY A 195 -6.23 -7.69 -9.45
C GLY A 195 -7.37 -7.15 -8.57
N GLU A 196 -7.35 -5.87 -8.17
CA GLU A 196 -8.38 -5.25 -7.34
C GLU A 196 -9.05 -4.06 -8.06
N PRO A 197 -10.40 -3.99 -8.11
CA PRO A 197 -11.11 -2.92 -8.80
C PRO A 197 -10.82 -1.55 -8.17
N ALA A 198 -10.95 -0.49 -8.97
CA ALA A 198 -10.95 0.88 -8.44
C ALA A 198 -12.32 1.23 -7.87
N SER A 199 -12.37 2.11 -6.86
CA SER A 199 -13.63 2.70 -6.39
C SER A 199 -13.90 3.98 -7.17
N ILE A 200 -14.82 3.88 -8.12
CA ILE A 200 -15.20 4.98 -9.03
C ILE A 200 -16.32 5.82 -8.42
N PRO A 201 -17.44 5.24 -7.94
CA PRO A 201 -18.56 6.04 -7.42
C PRO A 201 -18.15 6.95 -6.26
N LEU A 202 -17.36 6.43 -5.32
CA LEU A 202 -16.87 7.22 -4.18
C LEU A 202 -15.93 8.34 -4.62
N ALA A 203 -15.13 8.12 -5.67
CA ALA A 203 -14.25 9.16 -6.20
C ALA A 203 -15.06 10.31 -6.80
N ASP A 204 -16.15 10.02 -7.50
CA ASP A 204 -17.04 11.02 -8.06
C ASP A 204 -17.84 11.73 -6.97
N CYS A 205 -18.30 11.00 -5.95
CA CYS A 205 -18.89 11.59 -4.74
C CYS A 205 -17.96 12.65 -4.13
N ILE A 206 -16.70 12.30 -3.84
CA ILE A 206 -15.73 13.22 -3.22
C ILE A 206 -15.45 14.45 -4.11
N ARG A 207 -15.38 14.27 -5.43
CA ARG A 207 -15.22 15.41 -6.37
C ARG A 207 -16.39 16.37 -6.29
N ASN A 208 -17.61 15.83 -6.18
CA ASN A 208 -18.82 16.63 -6.10
C ASN A 208 -18.97 17.38 -4.77
N LEU A 209 -18.19 17.04 -3.74
CA LEU A 209 -18.13 17.77 -2.47
C LEU A 209 -17.37 19.11 -2.58
N GLY A 210 -16.73 19.40 -3.72
CA GLY A 210 -16.06 20.68 -3.96
C GLY A 210 -14.64 20.79 -3.37
N PHE A 211 -14.01 19.68 -3.01
CA PHE A 211 -12.61 19.67 -2.59
C PHE A 211 -11.66 19.87 -3.78
N GLU A 212 -10.51 20.51 -3.51
CA GLU A 212 -9.39 20.46 -4.43
C GLU A 212 -8.87 19.02 -4.54
N TRP A 213 -8.58 18.58 -5.77
CA TRP A 213 -8.11 17.24 -6.02
C TRP A 213 -7.05 17.22 -7.12
N GLY A 214 -6.22 16.17 -7.09
CA GLY A 214 -5.17 15.95 -8.07
C GLY A 214 -4.84 14.47 -8.19
N ARG A 215 -3.89 14.13 -9.07
CA ARG A 215 -3.41 12.76 -9.23
C ARG A 215 -1.97 12.64 -8.75
N LEU A 216 -1.71 11.62 -7.94
CA LEU A 216 -0.38 11.18 -7.59
C LEU A 216 -0.07 9.87 -8.31
N LYS A 217 1.22 9.59 -8.51
CA LYS A 217 1.69 8.33 -9.07
C LYS A 217 2.68 7.69 -8.12
N THR A 218 2.54 6.39 -7.90
CA THR A 218 3.59 5.55 -7.31
C THR A 218 3.90 4.37 -8.23
N GLY A 219 5.12 3.85 -8.15
CA GLY A 219 5.56 2.63 -8.85
C GLY A 219 5.77 1.49 -7.87
N THR A 220 5.82 0.27 -8.39
CA THR A 220 6.18 -0.94 -7.67
C THR A 220 7.10 -1.77 -8.60
N PRO A 221 8.06 -2.53 -8.08
CA PRO A 221 8.91 -3.37 -8.91
C PRO A 221 8.17 -4.65 -9.35
N PRO A 222 8.72 -5.38 -10.33
CA PRO A 222 8.32 -6.75 -10.58
C PRO A 222 8.56 -7.63 -9.34
N ARG A 223 7.83 -8.75 -9.28
CA ARG A 223 8.11 -9.86 -8.37
C ARG A 223 8.79 -10.94 -9.20
N LEU A 224 9.66 -11.72 -8.59
CA LEU A 224 10.37 -12.80 -9.26
C LEU A 224 10.15 -14.13 -8.55
N ASP A 225 10.22 -15.24 -9.28
CA ASP A 225 10.25 -16.58 -8.70
C ASP A 225 11.64 -16.91 -8.15
N ARG A 226 11.74 -17.04 -6.83
CA ARG A 226 12.94 -17.42 -6.08
C ARG A 226 13.68 -18.63 -6.67
N ARG A 227 12.97 -19.60 -7.25
CA ARG A 227 13.57 -20.85 -7.77
C ARG A 227 14.39 -20.64 -9.04
N THR A 228 14.20 -19.51 -9.70
CA THR A 228 14.82 -19.17 -11.00
C THR A 228 16.00 -18.20 -10.87
N ILE A 229 16.41 -17.91 -9.62
CA ILE A 229 17.43 -16.93 -9.28
C ILE A 229 18.70 -17.65 -8.79
N ASP A 230 19.86 -17.28 -9.34
CA ASP A 230 21.16 -17.72 -8.81
C ASP A 230 21.62 -16.77 -7.69
N PHE A 231 21.33 -17.16 -6.45
CA PHE A 231 21.70 -16.39 -5.27
C PHE A 231 23.20 -16.36 -4.98
N SER A 232 24.01 -17.24 -5.59
CA SER A 232 25.47 -17.24 -5.39
C SER A 232 26.14 -16.00 -5.98
N ALA A 233 25.46 -15.31 -6.90
CA ALA A 233 25.91 -14.07 -7.51
C ALA A 233 25.75 -12.82 -6.62
N PHE A 234 25.09 -12.92 -5.46
CA PHE A 234 24.70 -11.77 -4.64
C PHE A 234 25.37 -11.76 -3.26
N GLU A 235 25.47 -10.56 -2.69
CA GLU A 235 25.93 -10.39 -1.31
C GLU A 235 24.76 -10.67 -0.34
N PRO A 236 24.88 -11.65 0.57
CA PRO A 236 23.84 -11.90 1.56
C PRO A 236 23.78 -10.77 2.60
N GLN A 237 22.57 -10.32 2.90
CA GLN A 237 22.27 -9.33 3.94
C GLN A 237 21.40 -9.97 5.02
N HIS A 238 22.05 -10.34 6.12
CA HIS A 238 21.41 -10.91 7.31
C HIS A 238 20.79 -9.82 8.21
N GLY A 239 19.87 -10.24 9.07
CA GLY A 239 19.36 -9.42 10.18
C GLY A 239 20.39 -9.29 11.31
N ASP A 240 20.10 -8.42 12.27
CA ASP A 240 20.98 -8.19 13.42
C ASP A 240 20.96 -9.40 14.36
N PRO A 241 22.10 -9.76 15.01
CA PRO A 241 22.16 -10.88 15.95
C PRO A 241 21.21 -10.75 17.15
N ASP A 242 20.96 -9.50 17.58
CA ASP A 242 19.99 -9.15 18.62
C ASP A 242 18.95 -8.17 18.06
N PRO A 243 17.85 -8.69 17.48
CA PRO A 243 16.78 -7.87 16.92
C PRO A 243 16.15 -6.87 17.91
N THR A 244 16.08 -5.60 17.50
CA THR A 244 15.33 -4.58 18.24
C THR A 244 13.84 -4.61 17.86
N PRO A 245 12.91 -4.78 18.82
CA PRO A 245 11.48 -4.72 18.53
C PRO A 245 11.03 -3.29 18.19
N PHE A 246 9.99 -3.18 17.37
CA PHE A 246 9.27 -1.93 17.14
C PHE A 246 8.39 -1.56 18.31
N SER A 247 7.65 -2.53 18.85
CA SER A 247 6.72 -2.28 19.94
C SER A 247 7.41 -2.30 21.30
N PHE A 248 7.12 -1.29 22.12
CA PHE A 248 7.51 -1.26 23.52
C PHE A 248 6.81 -2.32 24.37
N ARG A 249 5.77 -2.97 23.81
CA ARG A 249 4.98 -4.02 24.47
C ARG A 249 5.41 -5.43 24.07
N THR A 250 6.35 -5.58 23.14
CA THR A 250 6.87 -6.88 22.73
C THR A 250 7.83 -7.40 23.79
N ALA A 251 7.41 -8.43 24.54
CA ALA A 251 8.24 -9.07 25.56
C ALA A 251 8.98 -10.33 25.06
N ARG A 252 8.55 -10.89 23.93
CA ARG A 252 9.17 -12.09 23.35
C ARG A 252 10.43 -11.73 22.59
N ARG A 253 11.40 -12.65 22.55
CA ARG A 253 12.55 -12.54 21.65
C ARG A 253 12.08 -12.64 20.20
N LEU A 254 12.64 -11.80 19.34
CA LEU A 254 12.42 -11.84 17.90
C LEU A 254 13.48 -12.69 17.22
N GLU A 255 13.11 -13.34 16.11
CA GLU A 255 13.96 -14.27 15.39
C GLU A 255 14.08 -13.87 13.92
N ASN A 256 15.31 -13.88 13.40
CA ASN A 256 15.55 -13.72 11.97
C ASN A 256 15.39 -15.08 11.28
N LYS A 257 14.44 -15.18 10.36
CA LYS A 257 14.10 -16.41 9.63
C LYS A 257 14.68 -16.43 8.21
N ILE A 258 14.95 -15.26 7.63
CA ILE A 258 15.37 -15.13 6.23
C ILE A 258 16.53 -14.15 6.03
N CYS A 259 17.18 -14.28 4.87
CA CYS A 259 18.21 -13.39 4.36
C CYS A 259 17.68 -12.58 3.17
N CYS A 260 18.07 -11.32 3.06
CA CYS A 260 17.93 -10.52 1.83
C CYS A 260 19.23 -10.60 1.03
N TYR A 261 19.21 -10.17 -0.23
CA TYR A 261 20.41 -10.22 -1.08
C TYR A 261 20.62 -8.89 -1.78
N ILE A 262 21.86 -8.43 -1.84
CA ILE A 262 22.22 -7.16 -2.45
C ILE A 262 22.85 -7.43 -3.81
N THR A 263 22.39 -6.68 -4.80
CA THR A 263 23.00 -6.60 -6.13
C THR A 263 23.01 -5.16 -6.62
N HIS A 264 23.55 -4.94 -7.81
CA HIS A 264 23.68 -3.61 -8.39
C HIS A 264 23.29 -3.64 -9.87
N THR A 265 22.69 -2.56 -10.34
CA THR A 265 22.64 -2.29 -11.78
C THR A 265 24.03 -1.97 -12.31
N ASN A 266 24.17 -1.87 -13.62
CA ASN A 266 25.40 -1.47 -14.32
C ASN A 266 25.05 -0.60 -15.53
N GLU A 267 26.07 -0.12 -16.24
CA GLU A 267 25.89 0.73 -17.42
C GLU A 267 25.16 0.02 -18.57
N ALA A 268 25.34 -1.30 -18.73
CA ALA A 268 24.59 -2.06 -19.74
C ALA A 268 23.08 -1.96 -19.47
N ILE A 269 22.65 -2.15 -18.23
CA ILE A 269 21.26 -1.98 -17.77
C ILE A 269 20.77 -0.55 -17.96
N HIS A 270 21.60 0.44 -17.63
CA HIS A 270 21.23 1.85 -17.83
C HIS A 270 21.02 2.18 -19.30
N SER A 271 21.83 1.62 -20.20
CA SER A 271 21.64 1.74 -21.65
C SER A 271 20.29 1.16 -22.10
N ILE A 272 19.84 0.03 -21.54
CA ILE A 272 18.51 -0.55 -21.81
C ILE A 272 17.39 0.41 -21.43
N ILE A 273 17.52 1.02 -20.25
CA ILE A 273 16.56 2.00 -19.76
C ILE A 273 16.54 3.23 -20.67
N ARG A 274 17.72 3.82 -20.96
CA ARG A 274 17.85 5.04 -21.78
C ARG A 274 17.25 4.88 -23.17
N ARG A 275 17.49 3.75 -23.85
CA ARG A 275 16.90 3.52 -25.19
C ARG A 275 15.38 3.33 -25.17
N ASN A 276 14.80 2.91 -24.04
CA ASN A 276 13.36 2.67 -23.88
C ASN A 276 12.61 3.80 -23.16
N MET A 277 13.25 4.93 -22.84
CA MET A 277 12.63 6.01 -22.05
C MET A 277 11.32 6.54 -22.62
N LYS A 278 11.20 6.63 -23.95
CA LYS A 278 9.97 7.09 -24.63
C LYS A 278 8.77 6.18 -24.39
N ARG A 279 9.00 4.93 -23.98
CA ARG A 279 7.97 3.94 -23.65
C ARG A 279 7.59 3.98 -22.17
N SER A 280 8.30 4.75 -21.34
CA SER A 280 7.91 4.98 -19.95
C SER A 280 6.75 5.99 -19.90
N PRO A 281 5.63 5.64 -19.24
CA PRO A 281 4.50 6.55 -19.03
C PRO A 281 4.86 7.87 -18.33
N LEU A 282 5.97 7.90 -17.60
CA LEU A 282 6.51 9.12 -16.97
C LEU A 282 7.03 10.11 -17.99
N TYR A 283 7.66 9.61 -19.05
CA TYR A 283 8.40 10.40 -20.02
C TYR A 283 7.69 10.55 -21.35
N SER A 284 6.68 9.70 -21.62
CA SER A 284 5.78 9.84 -22.77
C SER A 284 4.67 10.88 -22.58
N GLY A 285 4.49 11.40 -21.36
CA GLY A 285 3.37 12.29 -21.00
C GLY A 285 2.05 11.56 -20.73
N GLN A 286 2.03 10.23 -20.76
CA GLN A 286 0.83 9.43 -20.46
C GLN A 286 0.40 9.54 -18.99
N ILE A 287 1.33 9.83 -18.07
CA ILE A 287 1.03 10.09 -16.67
C ILE A 287 1.02 11.58 -16.40
N GLN A 288 -0.13 12.07 -15.94
CA GLN A 288 -0.34 13.46 -15.52
C GLN A 288 -0.13 13.67 -14.01
N GLY A 289 0.23 12.61 -13.28
CA GLY A 289 0.36 12.64 -11.82
C GLY A 289 1.78 12.94 -11.33
N ILE A 290 1.87 13.60 -10.18
CA ILE A 290 3.16 13.91 -9.53
C ILE A 290 3.70 12.65 -8.86
N GLY A 291 4.92 12.24 -9.22
CA GLY A 291 5.63 11.12 -8.60
C GLY A 291 6.30 11.51 -7.26
N PRO A 292 6.60 10.55 -6.38
CA PRO A 292 7.30 10.81 -5.12
C PRO A 292 8.73 11.30 -5.39
N ARG A 293 9.12 12.39 -4.72
CA ARG A 293 10.51 12.93 -4.85
C ARG A 293 11.56 11.98 -4.27
N TYR A 294 11.22 11.26 -3.21
CA TYR A 294 12.15 10.49 -2.38
C TYR A 294 12.23 9.00 -2.74
N CYS A 295 11.35 8.50 -3.61
CA CYS A 295 11.34 7.11 -4.06
C CYS A 295 11.13 7.04 -5.59
N PRO A 296 12.05 7.61 -6.38
CA PRO A 296 11.96 7.61 -7.83
C PRO A 296 11.98 6.18 -8.40
N SER A 297 11.33 5.97 -9.54
CA SER A 297 11.46 4.73 -10.31
C SER A 297 12.88 4.58 -10.85
N ILE A 298 13.27 3.36 -11.26
CA ILE A 298 14.60 3.10 -11.79
C ILE A 298 14.89 3.93 -13.05
N GLU A 299 13.89 4.10 -13.93
CA GLU A 299 14.02 4.98 -15.08
C GLU A 299 14.24 6.46 -14.71
N ASP A 300 13.67 6.90 -13.59
CA ASP A 300 13.82 8.26 -13.09
C ASP A 300 15.16 8.46 -12.36
N LYS A 301 15.65 7.42 -11.66
CA LYS A 301 17.00 7.43 -11.06
C LYS A 301 18.09 7.58 -12.12
N VAL A 302 18.00 6.83 -13.22
CA VAL A 302 18.99 6.89 -14.32
C VAL A 302 19.03 8.28 -14.98
N VAL A 303 17.89 8.97 -15.08
CA VAL A 303 17.83 10.33 -15.64
C VAL A 303 18.38 11.38 -14.65
N LYS A 304 18.03 11.26 -13.37
CA LYS A 304 18.39 12.26 -12.35
C LYS A 304 19.82 12.15 -11.83
N PHE A 305 20.37 10.93 -11.81
CA PHE A 305 21.68 10.62 -11.25
C PHE A 305 22.59 10.02 -12.31
N GLN A 306 22.81 10.77 -13.40
CA GLN A 306 23.59 10.32 -14.57
C GLN A 306 25.06 10.05 -14.25
N ASP A 307 25.57 10.64 -13.16
CA ASP A 307 26.91 10.45 -12.62
C ASP A 307 27.10 9.11 -11.89
N LYS A 308 26.02 8.34 -11.68
CA LYS A 308 26.07 7.05 -10.97
C LYS A 308 26.18 5.89 -11.95
N ASP A 309 27.32 5.22 -11.95
CA ASP A 309 27.56 4.01 -12.77
C ASP A 309 26.71 2.80 -12.35
N ARG A 310 26.16 2.82 -11.13
CA ARG A 310 25.34 1.74 -10.58
C ARG A 310 24.35 2.23 -9.52
N HIS A 311 23.25 1.50 -9.39
CA HIS A 311 22.27 1.63 -8.31
C HIS A 311 22.13 0.32 -7.57
N GLN A 312 22.09 0.38 -6.24
CA GLN A 312 21.86 -0.80 -5.41
C GLN A 312 20.42 -1.29 -5.55
N ILE A 313 20.28 -2.61 -5.69
CA ILE A 313 19.03 -3.36 -5.68
C ILE A 313 19.09 -4.33 -4.50
N VAL A 314 17.96 -4.53 -3.83
CA VAL A 314 17.84 -5.53 -2.76
C VAL A 314 16.75 -6.51 -3.14
N LEU A 315 17.08 -7.79 -3.17
CA LEU A 315 16.15 -8.88 -3.34
C LEU A 315 15.59 -9.24 -1.96
N GLU A 316 14.30 -8.97 -1.77
CA GLU A 316 13.61 -9.09 -0.49
C GLU A 316 12.54 -10.19 -0.61
N PRO A 317 12.67 -11.33 0.09
CA PRO A 317 11.60 -12.34 0.09
C PRO A 317 10.30 -11.77 0.66
N GLU A 318 9.15 -12.05 0.03
CA GLU A 318 7.85 -11.54 0.48
C GLU A 318 7.24 -12.32 1.66
N GLY A 319 7.81 -13.48 2.01
CA GLY A 319 7.38 -14.33 3.13
C GLY A 319 8.23 -15.59 3.27
N VAL A 320 7.98 -16.39 4.32
CA VAL A 320 8.69 -17.65 4.56
C VAL A 320 8.17 -18.80 3.69
N ASP A 321 6.88 -18.78 3.39
CA ASP A 321 6.18 -19.85 2.65
C ASP A 321 5.87 -19.50 1.19
N THR A 322 6.53 -18.47 0.64
CA THR A 322 6.38 -18.05 -0.76
C THR A 322 7.72 -18.04 -1.49
N HIS A 323 7.66 -18.24 -2.80
CA HIS A 323 8.79 -18.04 -3.70
C HIS A 323 8.84 -16.63 -4.28
N GLU A 324 7.92 -15.73 -3.94
CA GLU A 324 7.96 -14.36 -4.45
C GLU A 324 9.12 -13.56 -3.83
N ILE A 325 9.95 -12.99 -4.71
CA ILE A 325 11.03 -12.06 -4.38
C ILE A 325 10.67 -10.67 -4.88
N TYR A 326 10.66 -9.69 -3.98
CA TYR A 326 10.49 -8.28 -4.30
C TYR A 326 11.84 -7.64 -4.69
N VAL A 327 11.89 -6.98 -5.85
CA VAL A 327 13.13 -6.37 -6.38
C VAL A 327 13.23 -4.90 -5.94
N ASN A 328 13.53 -4.67 -4.65
CA ASN A 328 13.58 -3.33 -4.09
C ASN A 328 14.66 -2.48 -4.77
N GLY A 329 14.28 -1.26 -5.14
CA GLY A 329 15.11 -0.33 -5.91
C GLY A 329 14.80 -0.30 -7.40
N MET A 330 14.04 -1.27 -7.93
CA MET A 330 13.70 -1.43 -9.34
C MET A 330 12.24 -1.09 -9.67
N SER A 331 11.56 -0.27 -8.84
CA SER A 331 10.22 0.22 -9.18
C SER A 331 10.21 0.84 -10.56
N THR A 332 9.28 0.43 -11.43
CA THR A 332 9.27 0.88 -12.83
C THR A 332 7.86 0.90 -13.39
N SER A 333 7.69 1.66 -14.48
CA SER A 333 6.49 1.65 -15.31
C SER A 333 6.79 1.30 -16.75
N LEU A 334 8.00 0.81 -17.04
CA LEU A 334 8.38 0.37 -18.38
C LEU A 334 7.54 -0.84 -18.83
N PRO A 335 7.44 -1.10 -20.15
CA PRO A 335 6.78 -2.29 -20.69
C PRO A 335 7.39 -3.60 -20.17
N ILE A 336 6.60 -4.67 -20.10
CA ILE A 336 7.02 -5.98 -19.55
C ILE A 336 8.23 -6.56 -20.28
N ASP A 337 8.30 -6.43 -21.60
CA ASP A 337 9.44 -6.88 -22.41
C ASP A 337 10.75 -6.17 -21.98
N VAL A 338 10.68 -4.86 -21.72
CA VAL A 338 11.83 -4.08 -21.25
C VAL A 338 12.19 -4.43 -19.81
N GLN A 339 11.21 -4.69 -18.95
CA GLN A 339 11.46 -5.12 -17.57
C GLN A 339 12.24 -6.45 -17.55
N ARG A 340 11.84 -7.42 -18.38
CA ARG A 340 12.54 -8.70 -18.54
C ARG A 340 13.96 -8.51 -19.08
N GLU A 341 14.13 -7.62 -20.05
CA GLU A 341 15.46 -7.31 -20.61
C GLU A 341 16.39 -6.70 -19.55
N ILE A 342 15.87 -5.80 -18.71
CA ILE A 342 16.61 -5.19 -17.60
C ILE A 342 17.03 -6.25 -16.57
N LEU A 343 16.10 -7.13 -16.19
CA LEU A 343 16.36 -8.20 -15.22
C LEU A 343 17.37 -9.22 -15.75
N GLY A 344 17.19 -9.69 -16.99
CA GLY A 344 18.10 -10.64 -17.62
C GLY A 344 19.52 -10.08 -17.85
N GLY A 345 19.68 -8.75 -17.83
CA GLY A 345 20.98 -8.09 -17.86
C GLY A 345 21.69 -8.00 -16.50
N MET A 346 21.05 -8.42 -15.40
CA MET A 346 21.67 -8.50 -14.08
C MET A 346 22.23 -9.90 -13.83
N LYS A 347 23.48 -9.95 -13.38
CA LYS A 347 24.14 -11.22 -13.01
C LYS A 347 23.31 -11.95 -11.95
N GLY A 348 23.01 -13.22 -12.16
CA GLY A 348 22.20 -14.07 -11.28
C GLY A 348 20.68 -14.01 -11.54
N LEU A 349 20.23 -13.12 -12.44
CA LEU A 349 18.83 -12.97 -12.86
C LEU A 349 18.61 -13.26 -14.36
N GLU A 350 19.60 -13.85 -15.04
CA GLU A 350 19.58 -14.11 -16.49
C GLU A 350 18.37 -14.93 -16.92
N THR A 351 17.95 -15.87 -16.07
CA THR A 351 16.81 -16.77 -16.28
C THR A 351 15.66 -16.51 -15.30
N ALA A 352 15.66 -15.38 -14.59
CA ALA A 352 14.65 -15.10 -13.58
C ALA A 352 13.26 -14.94 -14.21
N GLU A 353 12.28 -15.65 -13.66
CA GLU A 353 10.88 -15.55 -14.07
C GLU A 353 10.14 -14.48 -13.25
N MET A 354 9.29 -13.70 -13.95
CA MET A 354 8.46 -12.61 -13.41
C MET A 354 7.01 -13.01 -13.17
#